data_AF-A0A0D9NI19-F1
#
_entry.id   AF-A0A0D9NI19-F1
#
_cell.length_a   1.000
_cell.length_b   1.000
_cell.length_c   1.000
_cell.angle_alpha   90.00
_cell.angle_beta   90.00
_cell.angle_gamma   90.00
#
_symmetry.space_group_name_H-M   'P 1'
#
loop_
_entity.id
_entity.type
_entity.pdbx_description
1 polymer ?
#
loop_
_entity_poly.entity_id
_entity_poly.type
_entity_poly.pdbx_seq_one_letter_code
_entity_poly.pdbx_strand_id
1 'polypeptide(L)'
;MSVRMSLFEAASGASSLLPSDSISQAASSLSESDLSPSQHSVKRRKLRAVSTWDHFREAEGDEPHRKAGKVLHYCKRCRNPPWSTHISGNARYHLENAHHVVVREDSGPQSKRQLAIENAFARTTAMQVRQTEERATNVLRAAVNANAFREAQMLMAKHGGAQQTDEADGWGRLQISRSHYMVPSGTDRAIT
;
A
#
# COMPACT_ATOMS: atom_id res chain seq x y z
N MET A 1 59.71 -11.63 4.60
CA MET A 1 59.80 -10.19 4.27
C MET A 1 58.56 -9.89 3.42
N SER A 2 57.41 -9.50 4.01
CA SER A 2 56.98 -8.10 4.28
C SER A 2 57.26 -7.18 3.08
N VAL A 3 56.31 -6.45 2.48
CA VAL A 3 55.31 -5.54 3.08
C VAL A 3 54.03 -5.40 2.19
N ARG A 4 52.92 -5.08 2.86
CA ARG A 4 51.56 -4.69 2.41
C ARG A 4 51.48 -3.39 1.60
N MET A 5 50.37 -3.18 0.89
CA MET A 5 49.53 -1.95 0.77
C MET A 5 48.22 -2.40 0.07
N SER A 6 47.04 -2.54 0.69
CA SER A 6 46.08 -1.51 1.18
C SER A 6 46.06 -0.25 0.29
N LEU A 7 44.93 0.27 -0.19
CA LEU A 7 43.73 0.63 0.57
C LEU A 7 42.51 0.83 -0.34
N PHE A 8 41.35 0.72 0.28
CA PHE A 8 39.99 0.87 -0.16
C PHE A 8 39.57 2.34 -0.34
N GLU A 9 38.32 2.51 -0.80
CA GLU A 9 37.43 3.66 -0.57
C GLU A 9 37.60 4.93 -1.41
N ALA A 10 36.60 5.16 -2.25
CA ALA A 10 36.04 6.49 -2.46
C ALA A 10 34.52 6.41 -2.29
N ALA A 11 34.08 6.47 -1.03
CA ALA A 11 32.71 6.81 -0.69
C ALA A 11 32.49 8.28 -1.06
N SER A 12 31.74 8.53 -2.13
CA SER A 12 31.25 9.88 -2.44
C SER A 12 30.07 10.18 -1.53
N GLY A 13 30.38 10.75 -0.37
CA GLY A 13 29.41 11.35 0.53
C GLY A 13 28.88 12.64 -0.08
N ALA A 14 27.55 12.73 -0.24
CA ALA A 14 26.86 13.99 -0.42
C ALA A 14 25.94 14.19 0.79
N SER A 15 26.30 15.21 1.55
CA SER A 15 25.81 15.57 2.87
C SER A 15 24.32 15.86 2.94
N SER A 16 23.74 15.40 4.05
CA SER A 16 22.48 15.85 4.63
C SER A 16 22.46 17.38 4.79
N LEU A 17 21.40 18.01 4.27
CA LEU A 17 21.05 19.40 4.61
C LEU A 17 19.73 19.38 5.37
N LEU A 18 19.81 19.43 6.70
CA LEU A 18 18.67 19.74 7.56
C LEU A 18 18.77 21.23 7.94
N PRO A 19 17.69 22.02 7.83
CA PRO A 19 17.67 23.37 8.37
C PRO A 19 17.74 23.31 9.90
N SER A 20 18.74 23.99 10.45
CA SER A 20 18.96 24.17 11.88
C SER A 20 18.30 25.47 12.32
N ASP A 21 17.06 25.42 12.80
CA ASP A 21 16.44 26.57 13.47
C ASP A 21 16.70 26.49 14.97
N SER A 22 17.72 27.25 15.39
CA SER A 22 17.98 27.62 16.77
C SER A 22 16.95 28.65 17.24
N ILE A 23 16.14 28.33 18.24
CA ILE A 23 15.32 29.30 18.96
C ILE A 23 15.72 29.30 20.44
N SER A 24 16.14 30.50 20.85
CA SER A 24 16.74 30.86 22.12
C SER A 24 15.88 30.52 23.35
N GLN A 25 16.57 30.12 24.41
CA GLN A 25 16.05 30.15 25.78
C GLN A 25 15.85 31.59 26.23
N ALA A 26 14.66 31.90 26.72
CA ALA A 26 14.43 33.02 27.62
C ALA A 26 13.79 32.46 28.90
N ALA A 27 14.46 32.68 30.02
CA ALA A 27 13.96 32.38 31.35
C ALA A 27 12.85 33.38 31.72
N SER A 28 11.78 32.88 32.35
CA SER A 28 10.95 33.69 33.24
C SER A 28 10.28 32.82 34.29
N SER A 29 10.72 33.08 35.53
CA SER A 29 10.07 33.04 36.83
C SER A 29 8.89 32.09 37.12
N LEU A 30 9.12 31.29 38.16
CA LEU A 30 8.23 30.87 39.26
C LEU A 30 6.83 31.52 39.31
N SER A 31 5.78 30.68 39.43
CA SER A 31 4.92 30.61 40.62
C SER A 31 3.90 29.46 40.56
N GLU A 32 3.92 28.67 41.63
CA GLU A 32 2.82 28.05 42.39
C GLU A 32 1.73 27.18 41.72
N SER A 33 1.75 25.92 42.14
CA SER A 33 0.61 25.15 42.66
C SER A 33 -0.75 25.27 41.98
N ASP A 34 -1.09 24.25 41.19
CA ASP A 34 -2.38 23.61 41.37
C ASP A 34 -2.25 22.10 41.20
N LEU A 35 -2.49 21.39 42.31
CA LEU A 35 -2.49 19.93 42.37
C LEU A 35 -3.78 19.42 41.73
N SER A 36 -3.82 19.40 40.41
CA SER A 36 -4.81 18.61 39.68
C SER A 36 -4.17 17.27 39.30
N PRO A 37 -4.64 16.12 39.82
CA PRO A 37 -4.18 14.83 39.35
C PRO A 37 -4.72 14.66 37.93
N SER A 38 -3.96 15.13 36.95
CA SER A 38 -4.10 14.77 35.55
C SER A 38 -4.08 13.25 35.51
N GLN A 39 -5.26 12.65 35.41
CA GLN A 39 -5.43 11.24 35.09
C GLN A 39 -4.94 11.07 33.65
N HIS A 40 -3.62 11.03 33.48
CA HIS A 40 -2.99 10.43 32.32
C HIS A 40 -3.43 8.97 32.35
N SER A 41 -4.58 8.68 31.73
CA SER A 41 -4.98 7.33 31.41
C SER A 41 -3.88 6.81 30.48
N VAL A 42 -2.90 6.13 31.06
CA VAL A 42 -1.90 5.39 30.30
C VAL A 42 -2.72 4.47 29.41
N LYS A 43 -2.76 4.77 28.10
CA LYS A 43 -3.46 3.93 27.12
C LYS A 43 -2.79 2.57 27.15
N ARG A 44 -3.27 1.70 28.05
CA ARG A 44 -2.84 0.30 28.12
C ARG A 44 -3.15 -0.29 26.77
N ARG A 45 -2.11 -0.75 26.07
CA ARG A 45 -2.24 -1.48 24.82
C ARG A 45 -3.27 -2.59 25.06
N LYS A 46 -4.39 -2.58 24.30
CA LYS A 46 -5.39 -3.65 24.34
C LYS A 46 -4.66 -4.99 24.28
N LEU A 47 -4.93 -5.88 25.24
CA LEU A 47 -4.37 -7.22 25.26
C LEU A 47 -4.69 -7.86 23.91
N ARG A 48 -3.66 -8.21 23.15
CA ARG A 48 -3.84 -9.09 22.00
C ARG A 48 -4.21 -10.47 22.55
N ALA A 49 -5.01 -11.22 21.78
CA ALA A 49 -5.38 -12.59 22.11
C ALA A 49 -6.28 -12.75 23.35
N VAL A 50 -7.28 -11.87 23.55
CA VAL A 50 -8.21 -11.95 24.70
C VAL A 50 -8.83 -13.34 24.82
N SER A 51 -9.36 -13.89 23.72
CA SER A 51 -9.96 -15.22 23.69
C SER A 51 -8.98 -16.33 24.05
N THR A 52 -7.70 -16.18 23.74
CA THR A 52 -6.67 -17.15 24.14
C THR A 52 -6.48 -17.11 25.66
N TRP A 53 -6.38 -15.90 26.24
CA TRP A 53 -6.10 -15.73 27.66
C TRP A 53 -7.27 -16.13 28.59
N ASP A 54 -8.50 -16.22 28.10
CA ASP A 54 -9.66 -16.71 28.88
C ASP A 54 -9.48 -18.16 29.36
N HIS A 55 -8.62 -18.93 28.71
CA HIS A 55 -8.26 -20.31 29.13
C HIS A 55 -7.12 -20.38 30.14
N PHE A 56 -6.56 -19.24 30.50
CA PHE A 56 -5.41 -19.13 31.40
C PHE A 56 -5.78 -18.38 32.68
N ARG A 57 -5.09 -18.73 33.76
CA ARG A 57 -5.15 -18.04 35.06
C ARG A 57 -3.83 -17.35 35.35
N GLU A 58 -3.85 -16.45 36.32
CA GLU A 58 -2.64 -15.89 36.91
C GLU A 58 -1.94 -16.94 37.79
N ALA A 59 -0.67 -16.67 38.12
CA ALA A 59 0.08 -17.51 39.04
C ALA A 59 -0.61 -17.56 40.41
N GLU A 60 -0.57 -18.73 41.06
CA GLU A 60 -1.19 -18.94 42.37
C GLU A 60 -0.17 -19.53 43.36
N GLY A 61 -0.20 -19.08 44.61
CA GLY A 61 0.72 -19.54 45.66
C GLY A 61 2.20 -19.30 45.30
N ASP A 62 2.98 -20.38 45.33
CA ASP A 62 4.43 -20.36 45.09
C ASP A 62 4.82 -20.39 43.59
N GLU A 63 3.85 -20.28 42.69
CA GLU A 63 4.12 -20.24 41.25
C GLU A 63 4.82 -18.93 40.83
N PRO A 64 5.83 -18.99 39.94
CA PRO A 64 6.52 -17.80 39.47
C PRO A 64 5.59 -16.90 38.64
N HIS A 65 5.39 -15.67 39.11
CA HIS A 65 4.52 -14.70 38.45
C HIS A 65 5.17 -14.10 37.19
N ARG A 66 6.51 -14.04 37.15
CA ARG A 66 7.27 -13.47 36.04
C ARG A 66 8.47 -14.32 35.68
N LYS A 67 8.78 -14.37 34.39
CA LYS A 67 10.02 -14.94 33.86
C LYS A 67 10.64 -13.95 32.88
N ALA A 68 11.90 -13.59 33.09
CA ALA A 68 12.62 -12.59 32.28
C ALA A 68 11.84 -11.26 32.14
N GLY A 69 11.21 -10.79 33.22
CA GLY A 69 10.42 -9.55 33.24
C GLY A 69 9.06 -9.62 32.54
N LYS A 70 8.63 -10.78 32.03
CA LYS A 70 7.31 -11.00 31.42
C LYS A 70 6.39 -11.76 32.37
N VAL A 71 5.11 -11.37 32.42
CA VAL A 71 4.08 -12.04 33.23
C VAL A 71 3.77 -13.41 32.64
N LEU A 72 3.74 -14.44 33.49
CA LEU A 72 3.35 -15.80 33.11
C LEU A 72 1.86 -16.00 33.30
N HIS A 73 1.27 -16.74 32.37
CA HIS A 73 -0.11 -17.20 32.42
C HIS A 73 -0.12 -18.73 32.47
N TYR A 74 -0.90 -19.29 33.37
CA TYR A 74 -0.98 -20.72 33.67
C TYR A 74 -2.23 -21.33 33.05
N CYS A 75 -2.12 -22.50 32.42
CA CYS A 75 -3.28 -23.16 31.86
C CYS A 75 -4.23 -23.60 32.98
N LYS A 76 -5.53 -23.27 32.86
CA LYS A 76 -6.55 -23.67 33.87
C LYS A 76 -6.74 -25.19 33.97
N ARG A 77 -6.43 -25.92 32.89
CA ARG A 77 -6.66 -27.37 32.74
C ARG A 77 -5.45 -28.22 33.15
N CYS A 78 -4.23 -27.69 33.05
CA CYS A 78 -3.01 -28.39 33.47
C CYS A 78 -2.63 -28.02 34.91
N ARG A 79 -2.98 -28.88 35.87
CA ARG A 79 -2.61 -28.69 37.29
C ARG A 79 -1.36 -29.46 37.71
N ASN A 80 -1.11 -30.65 37.15
CA ASN A 80 0.05 -31.46 37.49
C ASN A 80 0.53 -32.30 36.27
N PRO A 81 1.68 -31.98 35.65
CA PRO A 81 2.49 -30.78 35.90
C PRO A 81 1.77 -29.50 35.44
N PRO A 82 1.97 -28.36 36.12
CA PRO A 82 1.42 -27.09 35.67
C PRO A 82 2.09 -26.63 34.38
N TRP A 83 1.29 -26.11 33.44
CA TRP A 83 1.80 -25.56 32.18
C TRP A 83 1.63 -24.04 32.16
N SER A 84 2.70 -23.31 31.84
CA SER A 84 2.67 -21.85 31.80
C SER A 84 3.43 -21.27 30.60
N THR A 85 3.00 -20.09 30.16
CA THR A 85 3.65 -19.33 29.09
C THR A 85 3.36 -17.85 29.22
N HIS A 86 4.22 -17.01 28.63
CA HIS A 86 3.95 -15.57 28.44
C HIS A 86 3.69 -15.21 26.96
N ILE A 87 3.76 -16.20 26.07
CA ILE A 87 3.67 -16.03 24.61
C ILE A 87 2.33 -16.60 24.14
N SER A 88 1.49 -15.76 23.52
CA SER A 88 0.15 -16.15 23.06
C SER A 88 0.17 -17.24 21.97
N GLY A 89 1.19 -17.26 21.11
CA GLY A 89 1.36 -18.32 20.10
C GLY A 89 1.53 -19.71 20.73
N ASN A 90 2.41 -19.81 21.73
CA ASN A 90 2.62 -21.06 22.48
C ASN A 90 1.35 -21.45 23.25
N ALA A 91 0.64 -20.47 23.81
CA ALA A 91 -0.63 -20.70 24.50
C ALA A 91 -1.66 -21.35 23.57
N ARG A 92 -1.84 -20.81 22.35
CA ARG A 92 -2.77 -21.37 21.35
C ARG A 92 -2.36 -22.77 20.93
N TYR A 93 -1.08 -22.98 20.64
CA TYR A 93 -0.55 -24.30 20.30
C TYR A 93 -0.80 -25.33 21.40
N HIS A 94 -0.60 -24.95 22.66
CA HIS A 94 -0.87 -25.84 23.80
C HIS A 94 -2.37 -26.17 23.91
N LEU A 95 -3.25 -25.17 23.80
CA LEU A 95 -4.69 -25.40 23.82
C LEU A 95 -5.14 -26.36 22.72
N GLU A 96 -4.60 -26.21 21.52
CA GLU A 96 -4.93 -27.04 20.36
C GLU A 96 -4.42 -28.49 20.52
N ASN A 97 -3.19 -28.69 21.01
CA ASN A 97 -2.60 -30.03 21.04
C ASN A 97 -2.88 -30.79 22.34
N ALA A 98 -2.88 -30.13 23.49
CA ALA A 98 -3.07 -30.78 24.78
C ALA A 98 -4.54 -30.84 25.20
N HIS A 99 -5.37 -29.92 24.70
CA HIS A 99 -6.77 -29.81 25.08
C HIS A 99 -7.75 -29.83 23.90
N HIS A 100 -7.25 -29.90 22.66
CA HIS A 100 -8.08 -29.87 21.44
C HIS A 100 -9.05 -28.68 21.38
N VAL A 101 -8.64 -27.55 21.98
CA VAL A 101 -9.37 -26.28 21.95
C VAL A 101 -8.72 -25.37 20.91
N VAL A 102 -9.41 -25.19 19.79
CA VAL A 102 -8.98 -24.25 18.74
C VAL A 102 -9.54 -22.87 19.05
N VAL A 103 -8.68 -21.95 19.48
CA VAL A 103 -9.06 -20.55 19.70
C VAL A 103 -8.87 -19.77 18.41
N ARG A 104 -9.98 -19.34 17.81
CA ARG A 104 -9.96 -18.38 16.71
C ARG A 104 -9.93 -16.98 17.30
N GLU A 105 -8.93 -16.20 16.93
CA GLU A 105 -8.96 -14.76 17.14
C GLU A 105 -9.65 -14.15 15.94
N ASP A 106 -10.76 -13.46 16.17
CA ASP A 106 -11.38 -12.67 15.13
C ASP A 106 -10.34 -11.65 14.65
N SER A 107 -9.97 -11.73 13.37
CA SER A 107 -9.24 -10.65 12.74
C SER A 107 -10.13 -9.42 12.85
N GLY A 108 -9.81 -8.55 13.80
CA GLY A 108 -10.59 -7.34 14.04
C GLY A 108 -10.72 -6.53 12.74
N PRO A 109 -11.67 -5.58 12.71
CA PRO A 109 -11.89 -4.75 11.54
C PRO A 109 -10.55 -4.14 11.07
N GLN A 110 -10.34 -4.15 9.75
CA GLN A 110 -9.11 -3.69 9.11
C GLN A 110 -8.67 -2.35 9.72
N SER A 111 -7.46 -2.32 10.27
CA SER A 111 -7.00 -1.11 10.95
C SER A 111 -6.94 0.07 9.99
N LYS A 112 -7.23 1.29 10.46
CA LYS A 112 -7.11 2.52 9.66
C LYS A 112 -5.72 2.65 9.00
N ARG A 113 -4.67 2.17 9.68
CA ARG A 113 -3.30 2.09 9.13
C ARG A 113 -3.23 1.18 7.92
N GLN A 114 -3.85 0.01 7.97
CA GLN A 114 -3.85 -0.96 6.89
C GLN A 114 -4.58 -0.40 5.65
N LEU A 115 -5.73 0.25 5.86
CA LEU A 115 -6.46 0.95 4.78
C LEU A 115 -5.62 2.08 4.15
N ALA A 116 -4.90 2.85 4.97
CA ALA A 116 -4.04 3.92 4.46
C ALA A 116 -2.88 3.36 3.60
N ILE A 117 -2.30 2.23 4.00
CA ILE A 117 -1.25 1.54 3.24
C ILE A 117 -1.80 1.08 1.88
N GLU A 118 -2.95 0.41 1.87
CA GLU A 118 -3.58 -0.07 0.63
C GLU A 118 -3.94 1.08 -0.32
N ASN A 119 -4.49 2.18 0.21
CA ASN A 119 -4.78 3.38 -0.58
C ASN A 119 -3.51 4.01 -1.16
N ALA A 120 -2.40 4.04 -0.42
CA ALA A 120 -1.13 4.56 -0.94
C ALA A 120 -0.63 3.73 -2.13
N PHE A 121 -0.70 2.41 -2.04
CA PHE A 121 -0.35 1.53 -3.16
C PHE A 121 -1.30 1.71 -4.34
N ALA A 122 -2.62 1.75 -4.11
CA ALA A 122 -3.60 1.96 -5.18
C ALA A 122 -3.34 3.25 -5.95
N ARG A 123 -3.06 4.36 -5.25
CA ARG A 123 -2.73 5.66 -5.88
C ARG A 123 -1.43 5.60 -6.68
N THR A 124 -0.42 4.90 -6.16
CA THR A 124 0.88 4.77 -6.83
C THR A 124 0.74 3.97 -8.12
N THR A 125 0.05 2.84 -8.08
CA THR A 125 -0.22 2.01 -9.25
C THR A 125 -1.01 2.77 -10.31
N ALA A 126 -2.08 3.48 -9.91
CA ALA A 126 -2.87 4.29 -10.84
C ALA A 126 -2.03 5.40 -11.50
N MET A 127 -1.17 6.08 -10.75
CA MET A 127 -0.27 7.09 -11.30
C MET A 127 0.74 6.49 -12.28
N GLN A 128 1.33 5.33 -11.96
CA GLN A 128 2.29 4.65 -12.84
C GLN A 128 1.67 4.22 -14.17
N VAL A 129 0.46 3.66 -14.14
CA VAL A 129 -0.28 3.29 -15.36
C VAL A 129 -0.48 4.52 -16.23
N ARG A 130 -1.03 5.61 -15.66
CA ARG A 130 -1.24 6.86 -16.38
C ARG A 130 0.04 7.44 -16.96
N GLN A 131 1.12 7.47 -16.18
CA GLN A 131 2.41 7.96 -16.67
C GLN A 131 2.97 7.11 -17.81
N THR A 132 2.76 5.80 -17.77
CA THR A 132 3.22 4.89 -18.82
C THR A 132 2.44 5.11 -20.11
N GLU A 133 1.12 5.29 -20.01
CA GLU A 133 0.25 5.63 -21.15
C GLU A 133 0.59 7.00 -21.73
N GLU A 134 0.76 8.01 -20.89
CA GLU A 134 1.17 9.36 -21.31
C GLU A 134 2.55 9.34 -21.97
N ARG A 135 3.51 8.58 -21.45
CA ARG A 135 4.82 8.39 -22.09
C ARG A 135 4.69 7.70 -23.44
N ALA A 136 3.93 6.60 -23.52
CA ALA A 136 3.72 5.86 -24.76
C ALA A 136 3.08 6.75 -25.84
N THR A 137 2.04 7.49 -25.49
CA THR A 137 1.37 8.43 -26.42
C THR A 137 2.26 9.57 -26.86
N ASN A 138 3.09 10.12 -25.97
CA ASN A 138 4.06 11.16 -26.31
C ASN A 138 5.14 10.65 -27.27
N VAL A 139 5.64 9.43 -27.08
CA VAL A 139 6.60 8.79 -28.01
C VAL A 139 5.96 8.63 -29.39
N LEU A 140 4.73 8.11 -29.46
CA LEU A 140 4.02 7.95 -30.73
C LEU A 140 3.79 9.29 -31.43
N ARG A 141 3.42 10.33 -30.69
CA ARG A 141 3.26 11.68 -31.23
C ARG A 141 4.56 12.25 -31.78
N ALA A 142 5.67 12.06 -31.06
CA ALA A 142 6.99 12.54 -31.48
C ALA A 142 7.52 11.82 -32.74
N ALA A 143 7.12 10.58 -32.97
CA ALA A 143 7.51 9.81 -34.16
C ALA A 143 6.81 10.28 -35.45
N VAL A 144 5.73 11.07 -35.36
CA VAL A 144 5.02 11.58 -36.54
C VAL A 144 5.81 12.72 -37.19
N ASN A 145 6.24 12.54 -38.43
CA ASN A 145 6.82 13.62 -39.23
C ASN A 145 5.71 14.55 -39.75
N ALA A 146 5.35 15.53 -38.91
CA ALA A 146 4.29 16.49 -39.21
C ALA A 146 4.56 17.32 -40.48
N ASN A 147 5.82 17.55 -40.85
CA ASN A 147 6.14 18.32 -42.04
C ASN A 147 5.86 17.53 -43.32
N ALA A 148 6.36 16.29 -43.39
CA ALA A 148 6.05 15.39 -44.51
C ALA A 148 4.54 15.18 -44.67
N PHE A 149 3.80 15.07 -43.55
CA PHE A 149 2.35 14.95 -43.58
C PHE A 149 1.65 16.19 -44.17
N ARG A 150 2.07 17.41 -43.77
CA ARG A 150 1.52 18.66 -44.33
C ARG A 150 1.85 18.82 -45.81
N GLU A 151 3.08 18.49 -46.22
CA GLU A 151 3.48 18.51 -47.61
C GLU A 151 2.64 17.56 -48.47
N ALA A 152 2.42 16.34 -47.98
CA ALA A 152 1.54 15.38 -48.63
C ALA A 152 0.09 15.91 -48.76
N GLN A 153 -0.45 16.56 -47.73
CA GLN A 153 -1.78 17.19 -47.81
C GLN A 153 -1.86 18.27 -48.89
N MET A 154 -0.85 19.15 -48.99
CA MET A 154 -0.82 20.19 -50.02
C MET A 154 -0.74 19.59 -51.43
N LEU A 155 0.04 18.52 -51.62
CA LEU A 155 0.10 17.80 -52.90
C LEU A 155 -1.25 17.17 -53.25
N MET A 156 -1.91 16.52 -52.30
CA MET A 156 -3.25 15.97 -52.50
C MET A 156 -4.28 17.06 -52.84
N ALA A 157 -4.21 18.24 -52.22
CA ALA A 157 -5.09 19.37 -52.55
C ALA A 157 -4.81 19.94 -53.96
N LYS A 158 -3.53 19.97 -54.36
CA LYS A 158 -3.10 20.42 -55.70
C LYS A 158 -3.52 19.44 -56.81
N HIS A 159 -3.50 18.14 -56.53
CA HIS A 159 -3.87 17.10 -57.50
C HIS A 159 -5.35 16.70 -57.43
N GLY A 160 -6.03 16.93 -56.31
CA GLY A 160 -7.46 16.68 -56.11
C GLY A 160 -8.39 17.65 -56.85
N GLY A 161 -7.84 18.68 -57.49
CA GLY A 161 -8.56 19.57 -58.42
C GLY A 161 -8.32 19.25 -59.90
N ALA A 162 -7.53 18.22 -60.23
CA ALA A 162 -7.10 17.93 -61.61
C ALA A 162 -7.27 16.45 -61.99
N GLN A 163 -8.35 15.81 -61.54
CA GLN A 163 -8.95 14.70 -62.29
C GLN A 163 -10.18 15.24 -63.01
N GLN A 164 -9.90 15.86 -64.15
CA GLN A 164 -10.90 16.07 -65.19
C GLN A 164 -11.34 14.68 -65.66
N THR A 165 -12.62 14.41 -65.46
CA THR A 165 -13.34 13.28 -66.02
C THR A 165 -13.44 13.48 -67.54
N ASP A 166 -12.53 12.85 -68.27
CA ASP A 166 -12.70 12.59 -69.70
C ASP A 166 -12.29 11.14 -69.95
N GLU A 167 -13.18 10.21 -69.59
CA GLU A 167 -13.43 9.06 -70.44
C GLU A 167 -14.88 8.64 -70.31
N ALA A 168 -15.49 8.48 -71.47
CA ALA A 168 -16.88 8.21 -71.71
C ALA A 168 -17.29 6.78 -71.33
N ASP A 169 -18.60 6.61 -71.14
CA ASP A 169 -19.39 5.43 -71.47
C ASP A 169 -18.90 4.07 -70.99
N GLY A 170 -19.51 3.60 -69.90
CA GLY A 170 -19.68 2.17 -69.69
C GLY A 170 -19.67 1.74 -68.22
N TRP A 171 -20.76 1.07 -67.84
CA TRP A 171 -20.90 0.23 -66.64
C TRP A 171 -21.35 0.91 -65.34
N GLY A 172 -22.67 0.84 -65.15
CA GLY A 172 -23.20 0.23 -63.93
C GLY A 172 -23.21 1.09 -62.67
N ARG A 173 -24.25 1.92 -62.54
CA ARG A 173 -24.72 2.43 -61.25
C ARG A 173 -25.13 1.26 -60.35
N LEU A 174 -24.20 0.67 -59.58
CA LEU A 174 -24.54 -0.09 -58.39
C LEU A 174 -24.71 0.89 -57.23
N GLN A 175 -25.96 1.06 -56.80
CA GLN A 175 -26.27 1.70 -55.52
C GLN A 175 -25.75 0.80 -54.41
N ILE A 176 -24.61 1.16 -53.81
CA ILE A 176 -24.19 0.58 -52.54
C ILE A 176 -25.00 1.27 -51.45
N SER A 177 -26.03 0.57 -50.97
CA SER A 177 -26.82 0.91 -49.81
C SER A 177 -25.92 1.22 -48.63
N ARG A 178 -26.05 2.44 -48.10
CA ARG A 178 -25.38 2.89 -46.87
C ARG A 178 -25.94 2.09 -45.69
N SER A 179 -25.26 1.01 -45.33
CA SER A 179 -25.60 0.22 -44.15
C SER A 179 -25.42 1.08 -42.91
N HIS A 180 -26.53 1.32 -42.23
CA HIS A 180 -26.64 2.09 -41.02
C HIS A 180 -26.11 1.19 -39.88
N TYR A 181 -24.82 1.27 -39.57
CA TYR A 181 -24.28 0.61 -38.39
C TYR A 181 -24.81 1.34 -37.15
N MET A 182 -25.86 0.78 -36.56
CA MET A 182 -26.31 1.16 -35.22
C MET A 182 -25.19 0.84 -34.23
N VAL A 183 -24.75 1.87 -33.52
CA VAL A 183 -23.95 1.74 -32.29
C VAL A 183 -24.89 1.24 -31.20
N PRO A 184 -24.64 0.07 -30.58
CA PRO A 184 -25.36 -0.30 -29.36
C PRO A 184 -24.77 0.47 -28.19
N SER A 185 -25.50 1.49 -27.75
CA SER A 185 -25.32 2.13 -26.45
C SER A 185 -25.48 1.07 -25.36
N GLY A 186 -24.47 0.93 -24.50
CA GLY A 186 -24.59 0.14 -23.28
C GLY A 186 -25.57 0.78 -22.31
N THR A 187 -26.36 -0.05 -21.63
CA THR A 187 -26.68 0.01 -20.19
C THR A 187 -27.59 -1.17 -19.80
N ASP A 188 -27.41 -1.63 -18.56
CA ASP A 188 -28.27 -2.48 -17.74
C ASP A 188 -28.26 -4.01 -17.89
N ARG A 189 -27.78 -4.68 -16.83
CA ARG A 189 -28.62 -5.37 -15.82
C ARG A 189 -27.74 -5.99 -14.71
N ALA A 190 -27.95 -5.56 -13.46
CA ALA A 190 -28.72 -6.24 -12.40
C ALA A 190 -27.97 -7.47 -11.84
N ILE A 191 -27.41 -7.41 -10.63
CA ILE A 191 -28.12 -7.64 -9.34
C ILE A 191 -29.10 -8.81 -9.47
N THR A 192 -28.66 -10.00 -9.06
CA THR A 192 -29.43 -10.90 -8.19
C THR A 192 -28.47 -11.76 -7.40
#